data_AF-A0A815AWT2-F1
#
_entry.id   AF-A0A815AWT2-F1
#
_cell.length_a   1.000
_cell.length_b   1.000
_cell.length_c   1.000
_cell.angle_alpha   90.00
_cell.angle_beta   90.00
_cell.angle_gamma   90.00
#
_symmetry.space_group_name_H-M   'P 1'
#
loop_
_entity.id
_entity.type
_entity.pdbx_description
1 polymer ?
#
loop_
_entity_poly.entity_id
_entity_poly.type
_entity_poly.pdbx_seq_one_letter_code
_entity_poly.pdbx_strand_id
1 'polypeptide(L)'
;MLKKIISGGQTGVDRAALDVAIELNYQYGGWCPRGRKAEDGMIDPIKYANLQETSTDDYSQRTEYNVRDSDGTLIIIIGDNDSLPTHIRFKIRMALDYVDNTFQTADKYFSYAPRVSAPTSTKYHSYLFIYLQNALERAIIYAQTGRNISYGIQTQQMPYPCWINDKFSNAISRMLPLFMVLSWIFTVSMNVKDIVHEKEKRLKEIMRIMGLNDSVHWFTWFILCTATMLLIAFFLILLLKFGKITQFSSFSVLLVFFISYTFATITQCFLISVLFNRANLAACGAGIIYFVLYLPYTILISYDTQVKIWQKAIACLSSTVAFGVGCDYIARFEGMVEGIQWSNINRGVKPNDNFTFLYCIIMMLIDSV
;
A
#
# COMPACT_ATOMS: atom_id res chain seq x y z
N MET A 1 47.73 -21.55 5.28
CA MET A 1 48.06 -21.13 6.67
C MET A 1 47.62 -19.68 6.82
N LEU A 2 46.87 -19.35 7.87
CA LEU A 2 46.35 -17.99 8.11
C LEU A 2 47.52 -17.03 8.40
N LYS A 3 47.62 -15.92 7.66
CA LYS A 3 48.72 -14.95 7.79
C LYS A 3 48.32 -13.68 8.55
N LYS A 4 47.12 -13.18 8.28
CA LYS A 4 46.63 -11.92 8.84
C LYS A 4 45.12 -11.96 9.05
N ILE A 5 44.64 -11.38 10.14
CA ILE A 5 43.22 -11.16 10.42
C ILE A 5 42.88 -9.71 10.08
N ILE A 6 41.85 -9.51 9.26
CA ILE A 6 41.35 -8.19 8.88
C ILE A 6 39.96 -8.00 9.49
N SER A 7 39.79 -6.93 10.27
CA SER A 7 38.52 -6.59 10.89
C SER A 7 38.40 -5.08 11.09
N GLY A 8 37.17 -4.56 11.15
CA GLY A 8 36.93 -3.12 11.30
C GLY A 8 36.69 -2.63 12.73
N GLY A 9 36.86 -3.50 13.74
CA GLY A 9 36.91 -3.09 15.15
C GLY A 9 35.57 -2.71 15.80
N GLN A 10 34.44 -3.07 15.19
CA GLN A 10 33.11 -2.91 15.80
C GLN A 10 32.93 -3.79 17.03
N THR A 11 31.97 -3.46 17.88
CA THR A 11 31.53 -4.32 18.98
C THR A 11 31.16 -5.74 18.51
N GLY A 12 31.40 -6.74 19.37
CA GLY A 12 31.08 -8.13 19.07
C GLY A 12 32.21 -8.89 18.37
N VAL A 13 31.89 -9.55 17.25
CA VAL A 13 32.80 -10.49 16.55
C VAL A 13 34.05 -9.80 16.01
N ASP A 14 33.93 -8.55 15.56
CA ASP A 14 35.04 -7.79 15.00
C ASP A 14 36.17 -7.60 16.02
N ARG A 15 35.86 -7.10 17.22
CA ARG A 15 36.84 -6.99 18.31
C ARG A 15 37.30 -8.33 18.86
N ALA A 16 36.42 -9.33 18.94
CA ALA A 16 36.82 -10.67 19.38
C ALA A 16 37.90 -11.25 18.44
N ALA A 17 37.77 -11.06 17.13
CA ALA A 17 38.77 -11.50 16.15
C ALA A 17 40.12 -10.77 16.34
N LEU A 18 40.09 -9.47 16.65
CA LEU A 18 41.30 -8.70 16.93
C LEU A 18 41.95 -9.09 18.25
N ASP A 19 41.16 -9.32 19.31
CA ASP A 19 41.63 -9.71 20.62
C ASP A 19 42.32 -11.08 20.58
N VAL A 20 41.71 -12.06 19.90
CA VAL A 20 42.32 -13.38 19.67
C VAL A 20 43.60 -13.26 18.84
N ALA A 21 43.64 -12.36 17.84
CA ALA A 21 44.85 -12.14 17.07
C ALA A 21 46.00 -11.59 17.92
N ILE A 22 45.70 -10.66 18.84
CA ILE A 22 46.67 -10.10 19.79
C ILE A 22 47.14 -11.18 20.77
N GLU A 23 46.22 -11.94 21.36
CA GLU A 23 46.52 -12.99 22.34
C GLU A 23 47.40 -14.11 21.75
N LEU A 24 47.10 -14.53 20.51
CA LEU A 24 47.82 -15.59 19.81
C LEU A 24 49.01 -15.06 18.98
N ASN A 25 49.36 -13.78 19.08
CA ASN A 25 50.43 -13.12 18.31
C ASN A 25 50.31 -13.29 16.77
N TYR A 26 49.09 -13.32 16.24
CA TYR A 26 48.83 -13.23 14.80
C TYR A 26 48.87 -11.78 14.30
N GLN A 27 49.31 -11.59 13.06
CA GLN A 27 49.22 -10.27 12.42
C GLN A 27 47.75 -9.87 12.27
N TYR A 28 47.39 -8.66 12.68
CA TYR A 28 46.04 -8.12 12.51
C TYR A 28 46.08 -6.74 11.86
N GLY A 29 44.95 -6.29 11.32
CA GLY A 29 44.74 -4.93 10.85
C GLY A 29 43.34 -4.75 10.29
N GLY A 30 43.16 -3.71 9.49
CA GLY A 30 41.89 -3.41 8.84
C GLY A 30 41.53 -1.94 8.95
N TRP A 31 40.31 -1.63 8.56
CA TRP A 31 39.80 -0.27 8.42
C TRP A 31 38.65 -0.02 9.40
N CYS A 32 38.75 1.07 10.14
CA CYS A 32 37.70 1.58 11.02
C CYS A 32 37.22 2.96 10.54
N PRO A 33 35.99 3.40 10.90
CA PRO A 33 35.51 4.72 10.54
C PRO A 33 36.43 5.83 11.03
N ARG A 34 36.44 6.98 10.35
CA ARG A 34 37.14 8.18 10.81
C ARG A 34 36.74 8.53 12.25
N GLY A 35 37.73 8.85 13.08
CA GLY A 35 37.54 9.06 14.52
C GLY A 35 37.39 7.77 15.32
N ARG A 36 37.71 6.61 14.73
CA ARG A 36 37.66 5.27 15.36
C ARG A 36 36.31 4.97 16.02
N LYS A 37 35.22 5.37 15.37
CA LYS A 37 33.87 5.26 15.91
C LYS A 37 33.38 3.81 15.94
N ALA A 38 32.80 3.40 17.06
CA ALA A 38 32.05 2.16 17.23
C ALA A 38 30.74 2.40 18.00
N GLU A 39 29.88 1.38 18.05
CA GLU A 39 28.58 1.45 18.74
C GLU A 39 28.68 1.78 20.25
N ASP A 40 29.74 1.34 20.91
CA ASP A 40 29.97 1.54 22.34
C ASP A 40 30.95 2.68 22.65
N GLY A 41 31.34 3.47 21.65
CA GLY A 41 32.26 4.58 21.79
C GLY A 41 33.47 4.50 20.87
N MET A 42 34.57 5.14 21.25
CA MET A 42 35.79 5.17 20.45
C MET A 42 36.58 3.86 20.63
N ILE A 43 37.07 3.29 19.52
CA ILE A 43 37.96 2.13 19.53
C ILE A 43 39.32 2.55 20.08
N ASP A 44 39.82 1.83 21.09
CA ASP A 44 41.08 2.12 21.78
C ASP A 44 42.27 2.16 20.81
N PRO A 45 42.95 3.32 20.67
CA PRO A 45 44.06 3.47 19.74
C PRO A 45 45.34 2.75 20.14
N ILE A 46 45.51 2.48 21.44
CA ILE A 46 46.70 1.81 21.99
C ILE A 46 46.53 0.30 21.82
N LYS A 47 45.37 -0.23 22.21
CA LYS A 47 45.09 -1.67 22.11
C LYS A 47 45.06 -2.15 20.65
N TYR A 48 44.42 -1.37 19.77
CA TYR A 48 44.26 -1.71 18.35
C TYR A 48 45.10 -0.79 17.45
N ALA A 49 46.41 -0.78 17.68
CA ALA A 49 47.35 0.13 17.00
C ALA A 49 47.39 -0.07 15.47
N ASN A 50 47.19 -1.29 14.98
CA ASN A 50 47.30 -1.64 13.55
C ASN A 50 46.01 -1.40 12.73
N LEU A 51 44.96 -0.82 13.33
CA LEU A 51 43.76 -0.38 12.60
C LEU A 51 44.01 0.99 11.96
N GLN A 52 43.60 1.12 10.70
CA GLN A 52 43.66 2.36 9.92
C GLN A 52 42.28 3.01 9.85
N GLU A 53 42.25 4.34 9.86
CA GLU A 53 40.99 5.09 9.70
C GLU A 53 40.67 5.31 8.23
N THR A 54 39.38 5.22 7.90
CA THR A 54 38.87 5.62 6.59
C THR A 54 38.77 7.13 6.44
N SER A 55 38.56 7.62 5.22
CA SER A 55 38.45 9.06 4.94
C SER A 55 37.15 9.68 5.48
N THR A 56 36.08 8.88 5.57
CA THR A 56 34.79 9.25 6.16
C THR A 56 34.49 8.47 7.44
N ASP A 57 33.52 8.95 8.22
CA ASP A 57 32.99 8.28 9.41
C ASP A 57 31.84 7.29 9.09
N ASP A 58 31.60 7.01 7.80
CA ASP A 58 30.58 6.07 7.33
C ASP A 58 31.03 4.61 7.49
N TYR A 59 30.21 3.79 8.15
CA TYR A 59 30.44 2.36 8.34
C TYR A 59 30.41 1.57 7.03
N SER A 60 29.81 2.10 5.96
CA SER A 60 29.82 1.42 4.65
C SER A 60 31.22 1.41 4.05
N GLN A 61 31.93 2.54 4.11
CA GLN A 61 33.28 2.68 3.56
C GLN A 61 34.29 1.75 4.26
N ARG A 62 34.24 1.67 5.60
CA ARG A 62 35.12 0.75 6.35
C ARG A 62 34.85 -0.71 6.02
N THR A 63 33.60 -1.08 5.76
CA THR A 63 33.22 -2.44 5.38
C THR A 63 33.77 -2.77 3.99
N GLU A 64 33.60 -1.85 3.02
CA GLU A 64 34.13 -2.01 1.66
C GLU A 64 35.65 -2.20 1.65
N TYR A 65 36.40 -1.38 2.41
CA TYR A 65 37.86 -1.48 2.44
C TYR A 65 38.35 -2.76 3.12
N ASN A 66 37.68 -3.21 4.18
CA ASN A 66 37.99 -4.48 4.82
C ASN A 66 37.73 -5.67 3.88
N VAL A 67 36.64 -5.65 3.10
CA VAL A 67 36.35 -6.69 2.11
C VAL A 67 37.37 -6.64 0.96
N ARG A 68 37.72 -5.45 0.47
CA ARG A 68 38.72 -5.25 -0.59
C ARG A 68 40.08 -5.82 -0.23
N ASP A 69 40.51 -5.61 1.01
CA ASP A 69 41.84 -5.99 1.46
C ASP A 69 41.90 -7.42 2.06
N SER A 70 40.77 -8.15 2.09
CA SER A 70 40.68 -9.52 2.61
C SER A 70 40.64 -10.57 1.51
N ASP A 71 41.43 -11.64 1.67
CA ASP A 71 41.45 -12.78 0.73
C ASP A 71 40.31 -13.79 0.97
N GLY A 72 39.62 -13.72 2.12
CA GLY A 72 38.56 -14.66 2.48
C GLY A 72 37.81 -14.25 3.74
N THR A 73 36.62 -14.82 3.92
CA THR A 73 35.76 -14.57 5.10
C THR A 73 35.81 -15.77 6.04
N LEU A 74 36.10 -15.52 7.31
CA LEU A 74 36.05 -16.53 8.36
C LEU A 74 34.61 -16.63 8.92
N ILE A 75 34.03 -17.83 8.89
CA ILE A 75 32.74 -18.12 9.50
C ILE A 75 32.99 -18.93 10.78
N ILE A 76 32.58 -18.38 11.92
CA ILE A 76 32.72 -19.03 13.23
C ILE A 76 31.36 -19.61 13.62
N ILE A 77 31.35 -20.91 13.92
CA ILE A 77 30.16 -21.62 14.39
C ILE A 77 30.45 -22.06 15.83
N ILE A 78 29.59 -21.63 16.76
CA ILE A 78 29.68 -22.06 18.16
C ILE A 78 29.05 -23.45 18.27
N GLY A 79 29.81 -24.42 18.76
CA GLY A 79 29.36 -25.78 19.01
C GLY A 79 30.13 -26.43 20.16
N ASP A 80 29.53 -27.45 20.78
CA ASP A 80 30.09 -28.10 21.98
C ASP A 80 31.20 -29.13 21.67
N ASN A 81 31.33 -29.56 20.40
CA ASN A 81 32.30 -30.58 19.96
C ASN A 81 33.09 -30.08 18.72
N ASP A 82 34.29 -30.63 18.49
CA ASP A 82 35.12 -30.42 17.29
C ASP A 82 34.45 -30.84 15.97
N SER A 83 33.31 -31.54 16.05
CA SER A 83 32.51 -31.96 14.91
C SER A 83 31.27 -31.08 14.72
N LEU A 84 31.01 -30.66 13.48
CA LEU A 84 29.79 -29.93 13.11
C LEU A 84 28.53 -30.73 13.51
N PRO A 85 27.51 -30.09 14.11
CA PRO A 85 26.27 -30.77 14.47
C PRO A 85 25.52 -31.21 13.21
N THR A 86 24.73 -32.28 13.29
CA THR A 86 23.97 -32.83 12.15
C THR A 86 22.93 -31.84 11.61
N HIS A 87 22.29 -31.07 12.48
CA HIS A 87 21.35 -30.02 12.11
C HIS A 87 21.89 -28.64 12.46
N ILE A 88 22.28 -27.87 11.45
CA ILE A 88 22.78 -26.51 11.62
C ILE A 88 21.68 -25.52 11.28
N ARG A 89 21.38 -24.62 12.24
CA ARG A 89 20.56 -23.44 11.99
C ARG A 89 21.46 -22.22 11.92
N PHE A 90 21.49 -21.55 10.77
CA PHE A 90 22.23 -20.31 10.59
C PHE A 90 21.27 -19.17 10.23
N LYS A 91 21.70 -17.94 10.50
CA LYS A 91 20.96 -16.72 10.18
C LYS A 91 21.87 -15.78 9.38
N ILE A 92 21.52 -15.55 8.12
CA ILE A 92 22.18 -14.52 7.30
C ILE A 92 21.53 -13.18 7.66
N ARG A 93 22.35 -12.22 8.07
CA ARG A 93 21.93 -10.83 8.30
C ARG A 93 22.63 -9.95 7.28
N MET A 94 21.85 -9.18 6.55
CA MET A 94 22.31 -8.24 5.53
C MET A 94 21.57 -6.92 5.75
N ALA A 95 22.13 -5.81 5.27
CA ALA A 95 21.46 -4.51 5.42
C ALA A 95 20.09 -4.52 4.72
N LEU A 96 19.14 -3.78 5.30
CA LEU A 96 17.74 -3.76 4.87
C LEU A 96 17.56 -3.30 3.42
N ASP A 97 18.45 -2.46 2.90
CA ASP A 97 18.37 -1.97 1.52
C ASP A 97 18.64 -3.08 0.50
N TYR A 98 19.47 -4.06 0.87
CA TYR A 98 19.96 -5.13 0.01
C TYR A 98 19.13 -6.41 0.07
N VAL A 99 18.17 -6.52 0.99
CA VAL A 99 17.30 -7.70 1.14
C VAL A 99 15.84 -7.26 1.22
N ASP A 100 14.92 -8.16 0.86
CA ASP A 100 13.51 -7.86 1.04
C ASP A 100 13.12 -7.82 2.52
N ASN A 101 12.12 -7.01 2.84
CA ASN A 101 11.59 -6.89 4.18
C ASN A 101 10.94 -8.20 4.63
N THR A 102 11.28 -8.67 5.83
CA THR A 102 10.70 -9.90 6.40
C THR A 102 9.35 -9.68 7.09
N PHE A 103 8.84 -8.45 7.11
CA PHE A 103 7.54 -8.12 7.72
C PHE A 103 6.35 -8.64 6.92
N GLN A 104 6.51 -8.80 5.59
CA GLN A 104 5.45 -9.24 4.69
C GLN A 104 6.03 -10.27 3.72
N THR A 105 5.36 -11.41 3.60
CA THR A 105 5.77 -12.49 2.71
C THR A 105 5.13 -12.41 1.32
N ALA A 106 4.09 -11.57 1.16
CA ALA A 106 3.35 -11.40 -0.08
C ALA A 106 2.93 -9.93 -0.27
N ASP A 107 2.54 -9.56 -1.50
CA ASP A 107 2.01 -8.22 -1.78
C ASP A 107 0.70 -7.98 -1.03
N LYS A 108 0.52 -6.74 -0.55
CA LYS A 108 -0.72 -6.29 0.11
C LYS A 108 -1.94 -6.40 -0.81
N TYR A 109 -1.76 -6.07 -2.09
CA TYR A 109 -2.79 -6.17 -3.11
C TYR A 109 -2.28 -7.09 -4.21
N PHE A 110 -3.16 -7.94 -4.71
CA PHE A 110 -2.83 -8.74 -5.88
C PHE A 110 -2.58 -7.81 -7.07
N SER A 111 -1.54 -8.08 -7.84
CA SER A 111 -1.26 -7.37 -9.09
C SER A 111 -0.82 -8.38 -10.13
N TYR A 112 -1.35 -8.22 -11.35
CA TYR A 112 -0.89 -8.99 -12.51
C TYR A 112 0.39 -8.40 -13.12
N ALA A 113 1.02 -7.41 -12.49
CA ALA A 113 2.30 -6.90 -12.95
C ALA A 113 3.42 -7.90 -12.60
N PRO A 114 4.28 -8.27 -13.57
CA PRO A 114 5.42 -9.13 -13.27
C PRO A 114 6.46 -8.38 -12.42
N ARG A 115 7.01 -9.10 -11.43
CA ARG A 115 8.08 -8.61 -10.55
C ARG A 115 9.46 -8.76 -11.20
N VAL A 116 9.80 -7.84 -12.09
CA VAL A 116 11.04 -7.91 -12.89
C VAL A 116 12.09 -6.87 -12.46
N SER A 117 11.72 -5.90 -11.64
CA SER A 117 12.62 -4.79 -11.31
C SER A 117 13.76 -5.26 -10.41
N ALA A 118 15.00 -5.20 -10.92
CA ALA A 118 16.22 -5.56 -10.19
C ALA A 118 16.36 -4.89 -8.81
N PRO A 119 16.27 -3.55 -8.69
CA PRO A 119 16.53 -2.87 -7.42
C PRO A 119 15.45 -3.10 -6.35
N THR A 120 14.23 -3.47 -6.73
CA THR A 120 13.10 -3.51 -5.79
C THR A 120 12.46 -4.88 -5.63
N SER A 121 12.40 -5.68 -6.69
CA SER A 121 11.60 -6.91 -6.74
C SER A 121 12.44 -8.19 -6.69
N THR A 122 13.70 -8.14 -7.12
CA THR A 122 14.61 -9.30 -7.14
C THR A 122 15.83 -9.08 -6.25
N LYS A 123 15.65 -8.39 -5.11
CA LYS A 123 16.76 -8.01 -4.22
C LYS A 123 17.63 -9.19 -3.81
N TYR A 124 17.01 -10.32 -3.46
CA TYR A 124 17.69 -11.57 -3.12
C TYR A 124 18.68 -12.07 -4.19
N HIS A 125 18.37 -11.84 -5.46
CA HIS A 125 19.23 -12.20 -6.58
C HIS A 125 20.21 -11.06 -6.92
N SER A 126 19.72 -9.82 -7.03
CA SER A 126 20.49 -8.65 -7.42
C SER A 126 21.59 -8.29 -6.42
N TYR A 127 21.36 -8.49 -5.12
CA TYR A 127 22.30 -8.20 -4.05
C TYR A 127 22.94 -9.45 -3.44
N LEU A 128 23.01 -10.54 -4.21
CA LEU A 128 23.82 -11.72 -3.90
C LEU A 128 23.43 -12.55 -2.67
N PHE A 129 22.29 -12.28 -2.02
CA PHE A 129 21.86 -13.07 -0.85
C PHE A 129 21.74 -14.57 -1.17
N ILE A 130 21.11 -14.93 -2.29
CA ILE A 130 20.96 -16.35 -2.71
C ILE A 130 22.32 -16.99 -2.98
N TYR A 131 23.28 -16.21 -3.48
CA TYR A 131 24.62 -16.70 -3.76
C TYR A 131 25.41 -16.96 -2.49
N LEU A 132 25.29 -16.06 -1.50
CA LEU A 132 25.87 -16.24 -0.17
C LEU A 132 25.25 -17.46 0.53
N GLN A 133 23.92 -17.61 0.44
CA GLN A 133 23.22 -18.77 0.98
C GLN A 133 23.72 -20.07 0.34
N ASN A 134 23.77 -20.14 -0.99
CA ASN A 134 24.25 -21.32 -1.70
C ASN A 134 25.73 -21.63 -1.40
N ALA A 135 26.59 -20.63 -1.32
CA ALA A 135 28.01 -20.82 -0.98
C ALA A 135 28.18 -21.38 0.45
N LEU A 136 27.42 -20.83 1.40
CA LEU A 136 27.45 -21.26 2.80
C LEU A 136 26.88 -22.67 2.96
N GLU A 137 25.75 -22.97 2.32
CA GLU A 137 25.15 -24.32 2.34
C GLU A 137 26.10 -25.36 1.73
N ARG A 138 26.78 -25.05 0.62
CA ARG A 138 27.80 -25.93 0.04
C ARG A 138 28.97 -26.16 0.98
N ALA A 139 29.45 -25.11 1.64
CA ALA A 139 30.54 -25.21 2.61
C ALA A 139 30.13 -26.10 3.80
N ILE A 140 28.90 -25.97 4.29
CA ILE A 140 28.35 -26.83 5.35
C ILE A 140 28.25 -28.28 4.89
N ILE A 141 27.68 -28.53 3.69
CA ILE A 141 27.52 -29.90 3.18
C ILE A 141 28.89 -30.54 2.97
N TYR A 142 29.86 -29.80 2.42
CA TYR A 142 31.23 -30.28 2.27
C TYR A 142 31.85 -30.63 3.63
N ALA A 143 31.70 -29.77 4.62
CA ALA A 143 32.26 -29.98 5.95
C ALA A 143 31.60 -31.14 6.72
N GLN A 144 30.31 -31.40 6.50
CA GLN A 144 29.61 -32.53 7.13
C GLN A 144 29.82 -33.87 6.41
N THR A 145 29.88 -33.86 5.07
CA THR A 145 29.89 -35.11 4.27
C THR A 145 31.24 -35.46 3.67
N GLY A 146 32.19 -34.51 3.64
CA GLY A 146 33.47 -34.63 2.94
C GLY A 146 33.35 -34.70 1.41
N ARG A 147 32.14 -34.55 0.84
CA ARG A 147 31.89 -34.65 -0.60
C ARG A 147 31.81 -33.27 -1.22
N ASN A 148 32.54 -33.06 -2.31
CA ASN A 148 32.40 -31.86 -3.11
C ASN A 148 31.22 -32.00 -4.08
N ILE A 149 30.27 -31.06 -4.04
CA ILE A 149 29.10 -31.05 -4.92
C ILE A 149 29.49 -30.49 -6.29
N SER A 150 29.39 -31.29 -7.35
CA SER A 150 29.81 -30.91 -8.71
C SER A 150 28.75 -30.14 -9.52
N TYR A 151 27.48 -30.17 -9.13
CA TYR A 151 26.40 -29.52 -9.89
C TYR A 151 26.16 -28.07 -9.43
N GLY A 152 25.92 -27.19 -10.41
CA GLY A 152 25.54 -25.79 -10.19
C GLY A 152 24.05 -25.65 -9.92
N ILE A 153 23.67 -24.83 -8.93
CA ILE A 153 22.27 -24.43 -8.74
C ILE A 153 22.04 -23.18 -9.58
N GLN A 154 21.05 -23.24 -10.48
CA GLN A 154 20.62 -22.09 -11.27
C GLN A 154 19.19 -21.73 -10.87
N THR A 155 18.94 -20.43 -10.70
CA THR A 155 17.60 -19.90 -10.43
C THR A 155 17.06 -19.26 -11.70
N GLN A 156 15.88 -19.69 -12.13
CA GLN A 156 15.18 -19.14 -13.29
C GLN A 156 13.80 -18.67 -12.86
N GLN A 157 13.45 -17.42 -13.21
CA GLN A 157 12.08 -16.94 -13.01
C GLN A 157 11.14 -17.65 -13.99
N MET A 158 9.93 -17.97 -13.51
CA MET A 158 8.89 -18.50 -14.38
C MET A 158 8.51 -17.45 -15.44
N PRO A 159 8.32 -17.84 -16.70
CA PRO A 159 7.88 -16.92 -17.74
C PRO A 159 6.49 -16.38 -17.39
N TYR A 160 6.33 -15.06 -17.47
CA TYR A 160 5.06 -14.39 -17.24
C TYR A 160 4.36 -14.11 -18.58
N PRO A 161 3.02 -14.22 -18.70
CA PRO A 161 2.31 -13.83 -19.91
C PRO A 161 2.56 -12.36 -20.28
N CYS A 162 2.30 -12.01 -21.54
CA CYS A 162 2.43 -10.63 -21.99
C CYS A 162 1.56 -9.70 -21.13
N TRP A 163 2.19 -8.66 -20.57
CA TRP A 163 1.53 -7.70 -19.70
C TRP A 163 1.83 -6.28 -20.16
N ILE A 164 0.79 -5.45 -20.22
CA ILE A 164 0.87 -4.05 -20.63
C ILE A 164 0.88 -3.18 -19.38
N ASN A 165 1.93 -2.38 -19.21
CA ASN A 165 2.00 -1.41 -18.13
C ASN A 165 1.29 -0.10 -18.51
N ASP A 166 0.00 -0.01 -18.21
CA ASP A 166 -0.73 1.24 -18.38
C ASP A 166 -0.57 2.15 -17.16
N LYS A 167 0.42 3.06 -17.23
CA LYS A 167 0.66 4.08 -16.20
C LYS A 167 -0.52 5.05 -16.06
N PHE A 168 -1.24 5.31 -17.15
CA PHE A 168 -2.37 6.23 -17.17
C PHE A 168 -3.57 5.62 -16.47
N SER A 169 -3.90 4.36 -16.78
CA SER A 169 -4.96 3.62 -16.07
C SER A 169 -4.71 3.56 -14.56
N ASN A 170 -3.46 3.30 -14.14
CA ASN A 170 -3.08 3.30 -12.72
C ASN A 170 -3.12 4.68 -12.04
N ALA A 171 -2.93 5.77 -12.79
CA ALA A 171 -3.03 7.13 -12.26
C ALA A 171 -4.50 7.56 -12.13
N ILE A 172 -5.30 7.36 -13.19
CA ILE A 172 -6.74 7.64 -13.18
C ILE A 172 -7.45 6.81 -12.13
N SER A 173 -7.12 5.52 -12.00
CA SER A 173 -7.66 4.62 -10.99
C SER A 173 -7.65 5.21 -9.57
N ARG A 174 -6.59 5.96 -9.22
CA ARG A 174 -6.46 6.61 -7.91
C ARG A 174 -7.21 7.93 -7.79
N MET A 175 -7.41 8.65 -8.90
CA MET A 175 -8.05 9.96 -8.93
C MET A 175 -9.54 9.90 -9.28
N LEU A 176 -10.02 8.78 -9.80
CA LEU A 176 -11.40 8.57 -10.24
C LEU A 176 -12.43 8.97 -9.18
N PRO A 177 -12.35 8.51 -7.91
CA PRO A 177 -13.26 8.95 -6.85
C PRO A 177 -13.38 10.48 -6.71
N LEU A 178 -12.26 11.19 -6.78
CA LEU A 178 -12.23 12.65 -6.62
C LEU A 178 -12.96 13.33 -7.78
N PHE A 179 -12.66 12.94 -9.02
CA PHE A 179 -13.33 13.51 -10.20
C PHE A 179 -14.83 13.25 -10.20
N MET A 180 -15.24 12.07 -9.72
CA MET A 180 -16.65 11.71 -9.63
C MET A 180 -17.37 12.51 -8.55
N VAL A 181 -16.78 12.75 -7.38
CA VAL A 181 -17.40 13.64 -6.37
C VAL A 181 -17.49 15.09 -6.87
N LEU A 182 -16.46 15.57 -7.57
CA LEU A 182 -16.46 16.91 -8.15
C LEU A 182 -17.49 17.09 -9.27
N SER A 183 -17.87 16.03 -10.00
CA SER A 183 -18.89 16.16 -11.05
C SER A 183 -20.30 16.44 -10.48
N TRP A 184 -20.59 15.91 -9.29
CA TRP A 184 -21.90 16.08 -8.62
C TRP A 184 -21.96 17.26 -7.65
N ILE A 185 -20.85 17.92 -7.31
CA ILE A 185 -20.84 19.01 -6.35
C ILE A 185 -21.80 20.15 -6.75
N PHE A 186 -21.84 20.46 -8.05
CA PHE A 186 -22.69 21.52 -8.59
C PHE A 186 -24.18 21.16 -8.46
N THR A 187 -24.55 19.93 -8.81
CA THR A 187 -25.94 19.50 -8.78
C THR A 187 -26.46 19.27 -7.37
N VAL A 188 -25.61 18.76 -6.45
CA VAL A 188 -25.93 18.72 -5.02
C VAL A 188 -26.19 20.13 -4.49
N SER A 189 -25.31 21.09 -4.82
CA SER A 189 -25.44 22.48 -4.37
C SER A 189 -26.71 23.15 -4.89
N MET A 190 -27.06 22.91 -6.16
CA MET A 190 -28.25 23.48 -6.77
C MET A 190 -29.54 22.84 -6.22
N ASN A 191 -29.59 21.52 -6.07
CA ASN A 191 -30.74 20.84 -5.47
C ASN A 191 -31.02 21.33 -4.05
N VAL A 192 -29.99 21.48 -3.21
CA VAL A 192 -30.15 22.03 -1.86
C VAL A 192 -30.59 23.49 -1.90
N LYS A 193 -30.02 24.30 -2.82
CA LYS A 193 -30.43 25.69 -3.01
C LYS A 193 -31.91 25.80 -3.34
N ASP A 194 -32.41 24.99 -4.26
CA ASP A 194 -33.79 25.08 -4.73
C ASP A 194 -34.79 24.71 -3.63
N ILE A 195 -34.49 23.68 -2.84
CA ILE A 195 -35.29 23.30 -1.67
C ILE A 195 -35.29 24.41 -0.60
N VAL A 196 -34.12 25.00 -0.31
CA VAL A 196 -34.03 26.08 0.67
C VAL A 196 -34.63 27.38 0.15
N HIS A 197 -34.60 27.63 -1.16
CA HIS A 197 -35.26 28.77 -1.79
C HIS A 197 -36.78 28.68 -1.66
N GLU A 198 -37.32 27.48 -1.83
CA GLU A 198 -38.74 27.23 -1.60
C GLU A 198 -39.12 27.44 -0.12
N LYS A 199 -38.28 26.94 0.78
CA LYS A 199 -38.40 27.13 2.24
C LYS A 199 -38.32 28.62 2.62
N GLU A 200 -37.40 29.38 2.03
CA GLU A 200 -37.21 30.82 2.29
C GLU A 200 -38.44 31.64 1.88
N LYS A 201 -39.09 31.28 0.78
CA LYS A 201 -40.34 31.92 0.31
C LYS A 201 -41.60 31.39 0.97
N ARG A 202 -41.50 30.36 1.83
CA ARG A 202 -42.63 29.65 2.46
C ARG A 202 -43.66 29.11 1.46
N LEU A 203 -43.22 28.76 0.25
CA LEU A 203 -44.12 28.22 -0.78
C LEU A 203 -44.73 26.88 -0.36
N LYS A 204 -43.98 26.06 0.38
CA LYS A 204 -44.49 24.83 0.97
C LYS A 204 -45.70 25.05 1.90
N GLU A 205 -45.67 26.10 2.74
CA GLU A 205 -46.79 26.42 3.63
C GLU A 205 -48.03 26.86 2.84
N ILE A 206 -47.82 27.62 1.76
CA ILE A 206 -48.88 28.04 0.84
C ILE A 206 -49.53 26.83 0.15
N MET A 207 -48.73 25.87 -0.33
CA MET A 207 -49.24 24.64 -0.96
C MET A 207 -50.01 23.75 0.03
N ARG A 208 -49.60 23.74 1.31
CA ARG A 208 -50.34 23.05 2.38
C ARG A 208 -51.69 23.71 2.65
N ILE A 209 -51.79 25.05 2.59
CA ILE A 209 -53.06 25.77 2.70
C ILE A 209 -53.97 25.48 1.50
N MET A 210 -53.41 25.26 0.30
CA MET A 210 -54.14 24.85 -0.90
C MET A 210 -54.64 23.40 -0.86
N GLY A 211 -54.36 22.64 0.21
CA GLY A 211 -54.86 21.28 0.42
C GLY A 211 -53.89 20.18 -0.03
N LEU A 212 -52.63 20.49 -0.36
CA LEU A 212 -51.63 19.47 -0.69
C LEU A 212 -51.05 18.84 0.57
N ASN A 213 -50.91 17.51 0.56
CA ASN A 213 -50.29 16.76 1.66
C ASN A 213 -48.75 16.89 1.63
N ASP A 214 -48.12 16.98 2.80
CA ASP A 214 -46.67 17.15 2.96
C ASP A 214 -45.86 16.02 2.30
N SER A 215 -46.38 14.79 2.32
CA SER A 215 -45.72 13.63 1.70
C SER A 215 -45.59 13.75 0.18
N VAL A 216 -46.58 14.33 -0.51
CA VAL A 216 -46.55 14.50 -1.97
C VAL A 216 -45.47 15.49 -2.37
N HIS A 217 -45.28 16.53 -1.56
CA HIS A 217 -44.25 17.53 -1.78
C HIS A 217 -42.83 16.93 -1.71
N TRP A 218 -42.53 16.19 -0.65
CA TRP A 218 -41.24 15.50 -0.51
C TRP A 218 -41.01 14.46 -1.61
N PHE A 219 -42.07 13.74 -1.99
CA PHE A 219 -41.98 12.75 -3.08
C PHE A 219 -41.72 13.40 -4.44
N THR A 220 -42.30 14.57 -4.70
CA THR A 220 -42.06 15.34 -5.93
C THR A 220 -40.62 15.82 -6.01
N TRP A 221 -40.09 16.38 -4.91
CA TRP A 221 -38.67 16.75 -4.84
C TRP A 221 -37.75 15.54 -5.01
N PHE A 222 -38.08 14.41 -4.39
CA PHE A 222 -37.30 13.19 -4.54
C PHE A 222 -37.27 12.70 -5.99
N ILE A 223 -38.41 12.64 -6.68
CA ILE A 223 -38.46 12.24 -8.10
C ILE A 223 -37.66 13.22 -8.96
N LEU A 224 -37.85 14.52 -8.78
CA LEU A 224 -37.19 15.53 -9.60
C LEU A 224 -35.66 15.51 -9.41
N CYS A 225 -35.19 15.44 -8.17
CA CYS A 225 -33.76 15.30 -7.87
C CYS A 225 -33.20 13.95 -8.36
N THR A 226 -33.96 12.86 -8.27
CA THR A 226 -33.55 11.55 -8.78
C THR A 226 -33.40 11.59 -10.29
N ALA A 227 -34.35 12.18 -11.02
CA ALA A 227 -34.31 12.28 -12.47
C ALA A 227 -33.09 13.09 -12.96
N THR A 228 -32.81 14.24 -12.34
CA THR A 228 -31.65 15.07 -12.73
C THR A 228 -30.31 14.38 -12.43
N MET A 229 -30.19 13.72 -11.28
CA MET A 229 -28.97 13.00 -10.89
C MET A 229 -28.74 11.73 -11.72
N LEU A 230 -29.80 10.98 -12.04
CA LEU A 230 -29.72 9.79 -12.89
C LEU A 230 -29.29 10.12 -14.32
N LEU A 231 -29.76 11.24 -14.87
CA LEU A 231 -29.35 11.70 -16.19
C LEU A 231 -27.83 11.93 -16.22
N ILE A 232 -27.28 12.60 -15.21
CA ILE A 232 -25.84 12.85 -15.09
C ILE A 232 -25.07 11.53 -14.89
N ALA A 233 -25.58 10.64 -14.03
CA ALA A 233 -25.00 9.32 -13.81
C ALA A 233 -24.93 8.50 -15.10
N PHE A 234 -25.99 8.51 -15.90
CA PHE A 234 -26.04 7.80 -17.18
C PHE A 234 -24.97 8.31 -18.15
N PHE A 235 -24.83 9.63 -18.31
CA PHE A 235 -23.78 10.21 -19.15
C PHE A 235 -22.38 9.92 -18.62
N LEU A 236 -22.18 9.92 -17.30
CA LEU A 236 -20.90 9.56 -16.69
C LEU A 236 -20.52 8.10 -16.94
N ILE A 237 -21.45 7.16 -16.79
CA ILE A 237 -21.20 5.75 -17.10
C ILE A 237 -20.87 5.57 -18.58
N LEU A 238 -21.58 6.27 -19.46
CA LEU A 238 -21.31 6.25 -20.90
C LEU A 238 -19.88 6.75 -21.17
N LEU A 239 -19.48 7.86 -20.57
CA LEU A 239 -18.12 8.39 -20.69
C LEU A 239 -17.07 7.40 -20.15
N LEU A 240 -17.29 6.81 -18.97
CA LEU A 240 -16.35 5.84 -18.38
C LEU A 240 -16.21 4.57 -19.22
N LYS A 241 -17.28 4.12 -19.88
CA LYS A 241 -17.28 2.90 -20.70
C LYS A 241 -16.69 3.14 -22.08
N PHE A 242 -17.14 4.18 -22.79
CA PHE A 242 -16.62 4.52 -24.12
C PHE A 242 -15.23 5.15 -24.08
N GLY A 243 -14.90 5.84 -23.00
CA GLY A 243 -13.56 6.36 -22.71
C GLY A 243 -12.54 5.27 -22.36
N LYS A 244 -12.93 3.99 -22.35
CA LYS A 244 -12.08 2.82 -22.05
C LYS A 244 -11.40 2.88 -20.67
N ILE A 245 -11.96 3.65 -19.74
CA ILE A 245 -11.48 3.72 -18.35
C ILE A 245 -11.96 2.49 -17.57
N THR A 246 -13.21 2.07 -17.83
CA THR A 246 -13.82 0.85 -17.24
C THR A 246 -14.14 -0.16 -18.34
N GLN A 247 -13.11 -0.59 -19.06
CA GLN A 247 -13.23 -1.48 -20.19
C GLN A 247 -13.78 -2.86 -19.80
N PHE A 248 -13.26 -3.47 -18.74
CA PHE A 248 -13.58 -4.84 -18.33
C PHE A 248 -14.82 -4.93 -17.44
N SER A 249 -15.09 -3.88 -16.66
CA SER A 249 -16.25 -3.85 -15.75
C SER A 249 -17.60 -3.86 -16.50
N SER A 250 -18.57 -4.62 -15.96
CA SER A 250 -19.89 -4.78 -16.57
C SER A 250 -20.76 -3.53 -16.42
N PHE A 251 -21.45 -3.13 -17.50
CA PHE A 251 -22.29 -1.93 -17.52
C PHE A 251 -23.42 -1.98 -16.49
N SER A 252 -24.05 -3.16 -16.32
CA SER A 252 -25.16 -3.36 -15.39
C SER A 252 -24.75 -3.17 -13.92
N VAL A 253 -23.59 -3.67 -13.50
CA VAL A 253 -23.12 -3.46 -12.11
C VAL A 253 -22.80 -1.99 -11.85
N LEU A 254 -22.14 -1.33 -12.80
CA LEU A 254 -21.88 0.11 -12.70
C LEU A 254 -23.19 0.89 -12.56
N LEU A 255 -24.19 0.59 -13.38
CA LEU A 255 -25.50 1.24 -13.32
C LEU A 255 -26.15 1.07 -11.94
N VAL A 256 -26.18 -0.14 -11.37
CA VAL A 256 -26.74 -0.37 -10.02
C VAL A 256 -25.97 0.40 -8.95
N PHE A 257 -24.64 0.43 -9.03
CA PHE A 257 -23.79 1.18 -8.11
C PHE A 257 -24.09 2.69 -8.15
N PHE A 258 -24.14 3.29 -9.35
CA PHE A 258 -24.46 4.70 -9.50
C PHE A 258 -25.90 5.04 -9.07
N ILE A 259 -26.88 4.19 -9.36
CA ILE A 259 -28.26 4.37 -8.88
C ILE A 259 -28.29 4.39 -7.35
N SER A 260 -27.64 3.41 -6.69
CA SER A 260 -27.60 3.38 -5.22
C SER A 260 -26.96 4.64 -4.63
N TYR A 261 -25.93 5.18 -5.29
CA TYR A 261 -25.32 6.44 -4.90
C TYR A 261 -26.25 7.65 -5.11
N THR A 262 -27.00 7.71 -6.21
CA THR A 262 -27.96 8.81 -6.44
C THR A 262 -29.03 8.84 -5.34
N PHE A 263 -29.53 7.69 -4.90
CA PHE A 263 -30.50 7.65 -3.82
C PHE A 263 -29.93 8.13 -2.49
N ALA A 264 -28.74 7.64 -2.10
CA ALA A 264 -28.07 8.04 -0.86
C ALA A 264 -27.66 9.53 -0.86
N THR A 265 -27.24 10.08 -2.00
CA THR A 265 -26.89 11.50 -2.10
C THR A 265 -28.11 12.42 -2.02
N ILE A 266 -29.28 11.98 -2.46
CA ILE A 266 -30.52 12.77 -2.36
C ILE A 266 -30.99 12.86 -0.91
N THR A 267 -30.96 11.75 -0.17
CA THR A 267 -31.29 11.75 1.27
C THR A 267 -30.33 12.64 2.06
N GLN A 268 -29.04 12.60 1.71
CA GLN A 268 -28.03 13.52 2.22
C GLN A 268 -28.33 14.98 1.86
N CYS A 269 -28.77 15.29 0.64
CA CYS A 269 -29.17 16.65 0.25
C CYS A 269 -30.34 17.16 1.08
N PHE A 270 -31.34 16.31 1.33
CA PHE A 270 -32.47 16.65 2.20
C PHE A 270 -32.02 16.93 3.63
N LEU A 271 -31.13 16.10 4.19
CA LEU A 271 -30.54 16.33 5.50
C LEU A 271 -29.82 17.68 5.58
N ILE A 272 -28.99 18.01 4.58
CA ILE A 272 -28.26 19.28 4.53
C ILE A 272 -29.21 20.48 4.39
N SER A 273 -30.29 20.34 3.59
CA SER A 273 -31.25 21.42 3.36
C SER A 273 -31.95 21.90 4.64
N VAL A 274 -32.11 21.02 5.64
CA VAL A 274 -32.74 21.36 6.92
C VAL A 274 -31.92 22.39 7.71
N LEU A 275 -30.59 22.34 7.61
CA LEU A 275 -29.65 23.18 8.36
C LEU A 275 -29.65 24.66 7.94
N PHE A 276 -30.19 24.97 6.75
CA PHE A 276 -30.12 26.31 6.17
C PHE A 276 -31.50 26.97 6.01
N ASN A 277 -31.51 28.29 6.14
CA ASN A 277 -32.71 29.13 5.99
C ASN A 277 -32.63 30.14 4.83
N ARG A 278 -31.45 30.28 4.21
CA ARG A 278 -31.19 31.22 3.10
C ARG A 278 -30.63 30.46 1.90
N ALA A 279 -31.22 30.64 0.73
CA ALA A 279 -30.91 29.82 -0.45
C ALA A 279 -29.45 29.95 -0.93
N ASN A 280 -28.94 31.18 -1.09
CA ASN A 280 -27.59 31.40 -1.59
C ASN A 280 -26.50 30.90 -0.61
N LEU A 281 -26.76 31.02 0.69
CA LEU A 281 -25.85 30.49 1.71
C LEU A 281 -25.90 28.94 1.74
N ALA A 282 -27.08 28.36 1.56
CA ALA A 282 -27.24 26.91 1.45
C ALA A 282 -26.53 26.35 0.22
N ALA A 283 -26.57 27.04 -0.93
CA ALA A 283 -25.87 26.63 -2.15
C ALA A 283 -24.36 26.48 -1.93
N CYS A 284 -23.73 27.53 -1.36
CA CYS A 284 -22.29 27.49 -1.05
C CYS A 284 -21.98 26.48 0.06
N GLY A 285 -22.81 26.44 1.11
CA GLY A 285 -22.62 25.53 2.25
C GLY A 285 -22.74 24.06 1.87
N ALA A 286 -23.71 23.70 1.02
CA ALA A 286 -23.95 22.33 0.61
C ALA A 286 -22.77 21.75 -0.18
N GLY A 287 -22.21 22.50 -1.14
CA GLY A 287 -21.03 22.06 -1.89
C GLY A 287 -19.81 21.84 -0.99
N ILE A 288 -19.58 22.74 -0.02
CA ILE A 288 -18.48 22.61 0.94
C ILE A 288 -18.70 21.39 1.85
N ILE A 289 -19.90 21.25 2.43
CA ILE A 289 -20.23 20.11 3.32
C ILE A 289 -20.06 18.79 2.57
N TYR A 290 -20.55 18.71 1.33
CA TYR A 290 -20.43 17.53 0.48
C TYR A 290 -18.96 17.16 0.20
N PHE A 291 -18.12 18.16 -0.10
CA PHE A 291 -16.68 17.92 -0.28
C PHE A 291 -15.98 17.51 1.03
N VAL A 292 -16.34 18.12 2.16
CA VAL A 292 -15.80 17.75 3.47
C VAL A 292 -16.15 16.31 3.84
N LEU A 293 -17.38 15.87 3.53
CA LEU A 293 -17.83 14.49 3.76
C LEU A 293 -17.10 13.46 2.87
N TYR A 294 -16.42 13.88 1.81
CA TYR A 294 -15.53 13.04 1.03
C TYR A 294 -14.13 12.86 1.68
N LEU A 295 -13.62 13.84 2.43
CA LEU A 295 -12.25 13.78 2.97
C LEU A 295 -11.93 12.53 3.81
N PRO A 296 -12.84 11.99 4.67
CA PRO A 296 -12.57 10.77 5.43
C PRO A 296 -12.18 9.56 4.57
N TYR A 297 -12.66 9.47 3.33
CA TYR A 297 -12.26 8.43 2.39
C TYR A 297 -10.75 8.48 2.08
N THR A 298 -10.20 9.67 1.87
CA THR A 298 -8.77 9.82 1.56
C THR A 298 -7.89 9.30 2.70
N ILE A 299 -8.30 9.55 3.94
CA ILE A 299 -7.65 9.04 5.16
C ILE A 299 -7.77 7.52 5.23
N LEU A 300 -8.94 6.96 4.92
CA LEU A 300 -9.19 5.52 4.97
C LEU A 300 -8.25 4.75 4.03
N ILE A 301 -8.01 5.25 2.82
CA ILE A 301 -7.06 4.62 1.88
C ILE A 301 -5.62 4.70 2.39
N SER A 302 -5.21 5.84 2.96
CA SER A 302 -3.86 5.99 3.52
C SER A 302 -3.56 4.99 4.64
N TYR A 303 -4.55 4.68 5.48
CA TYR A 303 -4.40 3.77 6.63
C TYR A 303 -4.98 2.37 6.40
N ASP A 304 -5.27 1.99 5.16
CA ASP A 304 -5.99 0.76 4.82
C ASP A 304 -5.33 -0.56 5.29
N THR A 305 -4.06 -0.55 5.74
CA THR A 305 -3.41 -1.71 6.40
C THR A 305 -3.88 -1.94 7.84
N GLN A 306 -4.26 -0.89 8.57
CA GLN A 306 -4.54 -0.94 10.00
C GLN A 306 -6.04 -0.92 10.32
N VAL A 307 -6.86 -0.45 9.37
CA VAL A 307 -8.30 -0.27 9.57
C VAL A 307 -9.02 -1.63 9.57
N LYS A 308 -9.76 -1.90 10.65
CA LYS A 308 -10.62 -3.09 10.78
C LYS A 308 -11.88 -2.96 9.93
N ILE A 309 -12.49 -4.08 9.57
CA ILE A 309 -13.71 -4.11 8.76
C ILE A 309 -14.85 -3.25 9.32
N TRP A 310 -15.09 -3.30 10.63
CA TRP A 310 -16.14 -2.50 11.29
C TRP A 310 -15.88 -0.99 11.17
N GLN A 311 -14.62 -0.57 11.24
CA GLN A 311 -14.25 0.84 11.07
C GLN A 311 -14.49 1.30 9.63
N LYS A 312 -14.20 0.44 8.64
CA LYS A 312 -14.56 0.71 7.24
C LYS A 312 -16.07 0.81 7.05
N ALA A 313 -16.83 -0.13 7.62
CA ALA A 313 -18.28 -0.12 7.54
C ALA A 313 -18.89 1.15 8.15
N ILE A 314 -18.43 1.57 9.34
CA ILE A 314 -18.89 2.82 9.97
C ILE A 314 -18.53 4.04 9.11
N ALA A 315 -17.32 4.09 8.55
CA ALA A 315 -16.93 5.19 7.67
C ALA A 315 -17.79 5.22 6.38
N CYS A 316 -18.16 4.06 5.85
CA CYS A 316 -19.07 3.91 4.71
C CYS A 316 -20.54 4.20 5.05
N LEU A 317 -20.89 4.60 6.28
CA LEU A 317 -22.20 5.17 6.55
C LEU A 317 -22.37 6.52 5.83
N SER A 318 -21.27 7.24 5.57
CA SER A 318 -21.33 8.41 4.70
C SER A 318 -21.34 7.97 3.23
N SER A 319 -22.41 8.29 2.49
CA SER A 319 -22.53 7.97 1.06
C SER A 319 -21.32 8.37 0.21
N THR A 320 -20.71 9.54 0.45
CA THR A 320 -19.51 10.03 -0.26
C THR A 320 -18.28 9.16 0.01
N VAL A 321 -18.16 8.59 1.21
CA VAL A 321 -17.07 7.67 1.56
C VAL A 321 -17.31 6.31 0.95
N ALA A 322 -18.52 5.75 1.08
CA ALA A 322 -18.88 4.47 0.50
C ALA A 322 -18.70 4.44 -1.02
N PHE A 323 -19.10 5.53 -1.69
CA PHE A 323 -18.89 5.71 -3.11
C PHE A 323 -17.40 5.79 -3.47
N GLY A 324 -16.60 6.53 -2.70
CA GLY A 324 -15.15 6.59 -2.90
C GLY A 324 -14.48 5.22 -2.79
N VAL A 325 -14.84 4.44 -1.77
CA VAL A 325 -14.35 3.05 -1.60
C VAL A 325 -14.82 2.17 -2.76
N GLY A 326 -16.08 2.28 -3.20
CA GLY A 326 -16.57 1.55 -4.37
C GLY A 326 -15.80 1.88 -5.65
N CYS A 327 -15.48 3.16 -5.89
CA CYS A 327 -14.65 3.57 -7.01
C CYS A 327 -13.21 3.00 -6.95
N ASP A 328 -12.61 2.94 -5.77
CA ASP A 328 -11.30 2.28 -5.58
C ASP A 328 -11.37 0.78 -5.89
N TYR A 329 -12.45 0.10 -5.50
CA TYR A 329 -12.68 -1.30 -5.87
C TYR A 329 -12.81 -1.48 -7.38
N ILE A 330 -13.61 -0.64 -8.06
CA ILE A 330 -13.73 -0.67 -9.53
C ILE A 330 -12.35 -0.53 -10.17
N ALA A 331 -11.60 0.47 -9.73
CA ALA A 331 -10.27 0.78 -10.26
C ALA A 331 -9.27 -0.36 -10.05
N ARG A 332 -9.29 -1.03 -8.89
CA ARG A 332 -8.40 -2.17 -8.62
C ARG A 332 -8.76 -3.41 -9.42
N PHE A 333 -10.04 -3.75 -9.55
CA PHE A 333 -10.47 -4.87 -10.39
C PHE A 333 -10.20 -4.61 -11.88
N GLU A 334 -10.31 -3.36 -12.31
CA GLU A 334 -9.96 -2.94 -13.66
C GLU A 334 -8.45 -3.04 -13.91
N GLY A 335 -7.61 -2.63 -12.94
CA GLY A 335 -6.15 -2.82 -12.97
C GLY A 335 -5.74 -4.30 -12.94
N MET A 336 -6.63 -5.18 -12.47
CA MET A 336 -6.48 -6.63 -12.52
C MET A 336 -6.97 -7.26 -13.84
N VAL A 337 -7.51 -6.47 -14.77
CA VAL A 337 -8.04 -6.95 -16.06
C VAL A 337 -9.31 -7.83 -15.94
N GLU A 338 -9.73 -8.21 -14.73
CA GLU A 338 -11.01 -8.92 -14.49
C GLU A 338 -12.21 -7.97 -14.62
N GLY A 339 -12.08 -6.73 -14.13
CA GLY A 339 -13.19 -5.77 -13.98
C GLY A 339 -14.24 -6.24 -12.96
N ILE A 340 -15.21 -5.38 -12.62
CA ILE A 340 -16.32 -5.79 -11.74
C ILE A 340 -17.45 -6.44 -12.53
N GLN A 341 -17.81 -7.65 -12.13
CA GLN A 341 -18.88 -8.48 -12.66
C GLN A 341 -19.81 -8.95 -11.54
N TRP A 342 -21.00 -9.41 -11.89
CA TRP A 342 -21.95 -9.96 -10.90
C TRP A 342 -21.40 -11.19 -10.17
N SER A 343 -20.54 -11.98 -10.83
CA SER A 343 -19.89 -13.16 -10.26
C SER A 343 -18.85 -12.83 -9.19
N ASN A 344 -18.15 -11.69 -9.30
CA ASN A 344 -17.05 -11.31 -8.41
C ASN A 344 -17.41 -10.18 -7.43
N ILE A 345 -18.68 -9.74 -7.40
CA ILE A 345 -19.13 -8.62 -6.57
C ILE A 345 -18.92 -8.84 -5.05
N ASN A 346 -18.91 -10.11 -4.64
CA ASN A 346 -18.68 -10.54 -3.26
C ASN A 346 -17.23 -10.99 -2.99
N ARG A 347 -16.30 -10.71 -3.91
CA ARG A 347 -14.87 -11.00 -3.74
C ARG A 347 -14.16 -9.77 -3.20
N GLY A 348 -13.39 -9.94 -2.13
CA GLY A 348 -12.49 -8.90 -1.62
C GLY A 348 -11.26 -8.72 -2.51
N VAL A 349 -10.68 -7.51 -2.52
CA VAL A 349 -9.50 -7.19 -3.34
C VAL A 349 -8.19 -7.67 -2.70
N LYS A 350 -8.13 -7.76 -1.37
CA LYS A 350 -6.96 -8.31 -0.67
C LYS A 350 -7.17 -9.80 -0.36
N PRO A 351 -6.08 -10.59 -0.31
CA PRO A 351 -6.16 -11.94 0.23
C PRO A 351 -6.68 -11.88 1.68
N ASN A 352 -7.80 -12.58 1.94
CA ASN A 352 -8.52 -12.61 3.22
C ASN A 352 -9.21 -11.29 3.65
N ASP A 353 -9.57 -10.39 2.72
CA ASP A 353 -10.49 -9.29 3.05
C ASP A 353 -11.95 -9.76 3.00
N ASN A 354 -12.68 -9.53 4.09
CA ASN A 354 -14.12 -9.80 4.16
C ASN A 354 -14.95 -8.60 3.66
N PHE A 355 -14.33 -7.44 3.41
CA PHE A 355 -15.01 -6.27 2.87
C PHE A 355 -15.07 -6.35 1.34
N THR A 356 -16.27 -6.26 0.78
CA THR A 356 -16.56 -6.52 -0.64
C THR A 356 -17.26 -5.33 -1.27
N PHE A 357 -17.28 -5.27 -2.60
CA PHE A 357 -17.97 -4.19 -3.33
C PHE A 357 -19.48 -4.17 -3.03
N LEU A 358 -20.07 -5.35 -2.81
CA LEU A 358 -21.47 -5.48 -2.42
C LEU A 358 -21.76 -4.79 -1.07
N TYR A 359 -20.85 -4.87 -0.09
CA TYR A 359 -21.01 -4.15 1.18
C TYR A 359 -21.10 -2.64 0.97
N CYS A 360 -20.35 -2.06 0.03
CA CYS A 360 -20.47 -0.62 -0.28
C CYS A 360 -21.87 -0.26 -0.78
N ILE A 361 -22.45 -1.08 -1.68
CA ILE A 361 -23.81 -0.87 -2.19
C ILE A 361 -24.83 -0.98 -1.06
N ILE A 362 -24.73 -2.02 -0.23
CA ILE A 362 -25.65 -2.23 0.90
C ILE A 362 -25.57 -1.06 1.89
N MET A 363 -24.37 -0.58 2.23
CA MET A 363 -24.21 0.55 3.15
C MET A 363 -24.79 1.85 2.58
N MET A 364 -24.64 2.11 1.27
CA MET A 364 -25.30 3.26 0.62
C MET A 364 -26.82 3.14 0.64
N LEU A 365 -27.37 1.94 0.46
CA LEU A 365 -28.82 1.71 0.56
C LEU A 365 -29.31 1.90 2.01
N ILE A 366 -28.53 1.49 3.01
CA ILE A 366 -28.85 1.74 4.42
C ILE A 366 -28.82 3.25 4.73
N ASP A 367 -27.86 4.00 4.19
CA ASP A 367 -27.79 5.48 4.34
C ASP A 367 -28.92 6.21 3.58
N SER A 368 -29.57 5.54 2.63
CA SER A 368 -30.70 6.10 1.88
C SER A 368 -32.05 6.01 2.58
N VAL A 369 -32.13 5.30 3.71
CA VAL A 369 -33.35 5.14 4.53
C VAL A 369 -33.22 6.00 5.78
#